data_AF-A0A7S0SEV9-F1
#
_entry.id   AF-A0A7S0SEV9-F1
#
_cell.length_a   1.000
_cell.length_b   1.000
_cell.length_c   1.000
_cell.angle_alpha   90.00
_cell.angle_beta   90.00
_cell.angle_gamma   90.00
#
_symmetry.space_group_name_H-M   'P 1'
#
loop_
_entity.id
_entity.type
_entity.pdbx_description
1 polymer ?
#
loop_
_entity_poly.entity_id
_entity_poly.type
_entity_poly.pdbx_seq_one_letter_code
_entity_poly.pdbx_strand_id
1 'polypeptide(L)'
;DDAGAGSGTDVVSPREFLAAVIRRDKRFGGGRQHDSQEFLHCVLEGLQSELDRVKVKPKYRELEGRGEEEAQAAEAWAYTRSLGDSAIDDIFAGQLQSTIECGVCHHRSHCFDTFLDLSIPIPAPRTSQDAAVAASASVQDCLASFNATEHLDGSDQYRCEKCKKNVPAKKKLSISKYPGVLVLHLKRFVASSGALHTSNFGAMRSSSFGASSRLKKNSSYVSIASGGLDLGLYCSPHATTAAASCPIKSKVAAARPFRNETAAARPIRSGGGEAADDIGQTRSKAGTPPPVYDLYAVSNHSGTLGG
;
A
#
# COMPACT_ATOMS: atom_id res chain seq x y z
N ASP A 1 -13.34 33.88 -41.13
CA ASP A 1 -14.38 33.35 -40.24
C ASP A 1 -13.79 32.26 -39.37
N ASP A 2 -13.27 32.70 -38.23
CA ASP A 2 -12.71 31.86 -37.18
C ASP A 2 -13.75 31.86 -36.05
N ALA A 3 -14.48 30.74 -35.90
CA ALA A 3 -15.30 30.47 -34.74
C ALA A 3 -15.76 29.01 -34.74
N GLY A 4 -15.29 28.23 -33.75
CA GLY A 4 -16.06 27.11 -33.23
C GLY A 4 -15.29 25.79 -33.07
N ALA A 5 -14.37 25.72 -32.11
CA ALA A 5 -14.01 24.43 -31.49
C ALA A 5 -13.92 24.61 -29.97
N GLY A 6 -14.99 24.18 -29.29
CA GLY A 6 -15.08 24.17 -27.83
C GLY A 6 -14.14 23.13 -27.20
N SER A 7 -13.53 23.55 -26.09
CA SER A 7 -13.13 22.73 -24.92
C SER A 7 -12.64 21.30 -25.18
N GLY A 8 -11.36 21.15 -25.54
CA GLY A 8 -10.68 19.86 -25.55
C GLY A 8 -9.93 19.65 -24.23
N THR A 9 -10.21 18.55 -23.53
CA THR A 9 -9.41 18.04 -22.42
C THR A 9 -7.93 17.94 -22.83
N ASP A 10 -7.02 18.53 -22.07
CA ASP A 10 -5.60 18.58 -22.39
C ASP A 10 -4.97 17.18 -22.18
N VAL A 11 -4.94 16.37 -23.24
CA VAL A 11 -4.37 15.02 -23.22
C VAL A 11 -2.88 15.12 -23.53
N VAL A 12 -2.04 14.80 -22.56
CA VAL A 12 -0.58 14.80 -22.72
C VAL A 12 -0.09 13.39 -23.11
N SER A 13 0.75 13.31 -24.13
CA SER A 13 1.37 12.04 -24.56
C SER A 13 2.71 11.81 -23.82
N PRO A 14 2.84 10.79 -22.96
CA PRO A 14 4.02 10.60 -22.11
C PRO A 14 5.16 9.85 -22.84
N ARG A 15 5.48 10.23 -24.08
CA ARG A 15 6.46 9.51 -24.93
C ARG A 15 7.85 9.46 -24.32
N GLU A 16 8.32 10.60 -23.80
CA GLU A 16 9.66 10.71 -23.20
C GLU A 16 9.76 9.92 -21.89
N PHE A 17 8.69 9.96 -21.09
CA PHE A 17 8.58 9.18 -19.86
C PHE A 17 8.60 7.67 -20.15
N LEU A 18 7.80 7.22 -21.12
CA LEU A 18 7.80 5.82 -21.53
C LEU A 18 9.18 5.39 -22.06
N ALA A 19 9.85 6.24 -22.84
CA ALA A 19 11.20 5.97 -23.31
C ALA A 19 12.21 5.84 -22.16
N ALA A 20 12.08 6.65 -21.09
CA ALA A 20 12.90 6.53 -19.89
C ALA A 20 12.66 5.19 -19.16
N VAL A 21 11.39 4.79 -19.01
CA VAL A 21 11.06 3.50 -18.38
C VAL A 21 11.60 2.33 -19.21
N ILE A 22 11.44 2.34 -20.53
CA ILE A 22 11.94 1.27 -21.42
C ILE A 22 13.48 1.17 -21.37
N ARG A 23 14.19 2.30 -21.23
CA ARG A 23 15.65 2.30 -21.07
C ARG A 23 16.07 1.61 -19.77
N ARG A 24 15.30 1.79 -18.70
CA ARG A 24 15.53 1.14 -17.40
C ARG A 24 15.18 -0.35 -17.45
N ASP A 25 13.99 -0.68 -17.98
CA ASP A 25 13.51 -2.04 -18.10
C ASP A 25 12.85 -2.27 -19.47
N LYS A 26 13.57 -3.02 -20.31
CA LYS A 26 13.19 -3.32 -21.68
C LYS A 26 11.87 -4.09 -21.77
N ARG A 27 11.41 -4.73 -20.67
CA ARG A 27 10.17 -5.50 -20.70
C ARG A 27 8.97 -4.64 -21.05
N PHE A 28 8.96 -3.35 -20.70
CA PHE A 28 7.86 -2.42 -21.01
C PHE A 28 7.86 -1.90 -22.45
N GLY A 29 8.79 -2.37 -23.28
CA GLY A 29 8.79 -2.13 -24.72
C GLY A 29 7.81 -3.04 -25.48
N GLY A 30 7.58 -2.70 -26.75
CA GLY A 30 6.86 -3.57 -27.69
C GLY A 30 5.33 -3.47 -27.67
N GLY A 31 4.76 -2.49 -26.95
CA GLY A 31 3.33 -2.15 -27.07
C GLY A 31 2.34 -3.21 -26.57
N ARG A 32 2.80 -4.20 -25.80
CA ARG A 32 1.95 -5.22 -25.20
C ARG A 32 1.30 -4.71 -23.90
N GLN A 33 0.26 -5.40 -23.44
CA GLN A 33 -0.29 -5.13 -22.11
C GLN A 33 0.69 -5.59 -21.01
N HIS A 34 0.75 -4.84 -19.92
CA HIS A 34 1.63 -5.07 -18.77
C HIS A 34 0.84 -5.00 -17.46
N ASP A 35 1.40 -5.66 -16.43
CA ASP A 35 0.91 -5.49 -15.06
C ASP A 35 1.30 -4.10 -14.54
N SER A 36 0.32 -3.37 -14.03
CA SER A 36 0.50 -2.03 -13.50
C SER A 36 1.30 -1.99 -12.20
N GLN A 37 1.22 -3.03 -11.38
CA GLN A 37 2.01 -3.11 -10.15
C GLN A 37 3.48 -3.24 -10.49
N GLU A 38 3.80 -4.11 -11.46
CA GLU A 38 5.14 -4.28 -11.97
C GLU A 38 5.70 -2.98 -12.56
N PHE A 39 4.86 -2.23 -13.29
CA PHE A 39 5.20 -0.91 -13.82
C PHE A 39 5.47 0.11 -12.70
N LEU A 40 4.59 0.15 -11.69
CA LEU A 40 4.77 1.03 -10.52
C LEU A 40 6.09 0.76 -9.82
N HIS A 41 6.42 -0.50 -9.54
CA HIS A 41 7.69 -0.87 -8.91
C HIS A 41 8.89 -0.43 -9.74
N CYS A 42 8.87 -0.65 -11.06
CA CYS A 42 9.95 -0.20 -11.93
C CYS A 42 10.19 1.31 -11.85
N VAL A 43 9.10 2.09 -11.80
CA VAL A 43 9.17 3.56 -11.70
C VAL A 43 9.67 3.97 -10.31
N LEU A 44 9.10 3.43 -9.23
CA LEU A 44 9.48 3.78 -7.86
C LEU A 44 10.93 3.41 -7.56
N GLU A 45 11.39 2.22 -7.96
CA GLU A 45 12.80 1.82 -7.81
C GLU A 45 13.74 2.70 -8.64
N GLY A 46 13.28 3.20 -9.80
CA GLY A 46 14.00 4.17 -10.62
C GLY A 46 14.22 5.46 -9.86
N LEU A 47 13.12 6.02 -9.35
CA LEU A 47 13.14 7.25 -8.57
C LEU A 47 13.92 7.08 -7.26
N GLN A 48 13.79 5.96 -6.55
CA GLN A 48 14.59 5.66 -5.36
C GLN A 48 16.09 5.70 -5.67
N SER A 49 16.52 5.02 -6.74
CA SER A 49 17.93 4.96 -7.10
C SER A 49 18.50 6.32 -7.51
N GLU A 50 17.71 7.15 -8.21
CA GLU A 50 18.16 8.48 -8.65
C GLU A 50 18.14 9.50 -7.51
N LEU A 51 17.19 9.38 -6.59
CA LEU A 51 16.99 10.28 -5.45
C LEU A 51 17.62 9.76 -4.15
N ASP A 52 18.47 8.72 -4.23
CA ASP A 52 19.13 8.14 -3.05
C ASP A 52 20.13 9.13 -2.45
N ARG A 53 19.90 9.50 -1.19
CA ARG A 53 20.76 10.36 -0.36
C ARG A 53 21.96 9.58 0.15
N VAL A 54 21.86 8.25 0.24
CA VAL A 54 22.96 7.37 0.64
C VAL A 54 23.86 7.11 -0.57
N LYS A 55 25.06 7.71 -0.57
CA LYS A 55 26.04 7.51 -1.64
C LYS A 55 26.99 6.34 -1.38
N VAL A 56 27.26 6.05 -0.11
CA VAL A 56 28.16 4.98 0.31
C VAL A 56 27.40 4.05 1.22
N LYS A 57 27.24 2.79 0.79
CA LYS A 57 26.51 1.78 1.55
C LYS A 57 27.41 1.21 2.65
N PRO A 58 26.89 1.04 3.88
CA PRO A 58 27.63 0.38 4.95
C PRO A 58 27.91 -1.08 4.60
N LYS A 59 28.90 -1.66 5.28
CA LYS A 59 29.17 -3.09 5.20
C LYS A 59 27.97 -3.86 5.80
N TYR A 60 27.61 -4.96 5.14
CA TYR A 60 26.58 -5.85 5.64
C TYR A 60 26.86 -6.29 7.08
N ARG A 61 25.83 -6.21 7.91
CA ARG A 61 25.79 -6.73 9.27
C ARG A 61 24.45 -7.42 9.50
N GLU A 62 24.49 -8.54 10.19
CA GLU A 62 23.29 -9.22 10.68
C GLU A 62 22.78 -8.53 11.94
N LEU A 63 21.48 -8.26 12.00
CA LEU A 63 20.84 -7.66 13.17
C LEU A 63 20.58 -8.76 14.19
N GLU A 64 21.09 -8.57 15.41
CA GLU A 64 21.06 -9.62 16.43
C GLU A 64 19.70 -9.77 17.14
N GLY A 65 18.75 -8.85 16.89
CA GLY A 65 17.41 -8.90 17.47
C GLY A 65 17.43 -8.83 19.00
N ARG A 66 18.31 -8.00 19.58
CA ARG A 66 18.37 -7.81 21.04
C ARG A 66 17.42 -6.71 21.50
N GLY A 67 16.92 -6.84 22.72
CA GLY A 67 16.05 -5.84 23.34
C GLY A 67 14.57 -6.08 23.05
N GLU A 68 13.76 -5.07 23.36
CA GLU A 68 12.31 -5.09 23.15
C GLU A 68 11.94 -5.01 21.66
N GLU A 69 10.74 -5.48 21.30
CA GLU A 69 10.25 -5.55 19.92
C GLU A 69 10.32 -4.18 19.22
N GLU A 70 9.97 -3.10 19.92
CA GLU A 70 10.03 -1.73 19.41
C GLU A 70 11.46 -1.29 19.06
N ALA A 71 12.44 -1.65 19.92
CA ALA A 71 13.84 -1.34 19.68
C ALA A 71 14.39 -2.12 18.48
N GLN A 72 13.99 -3.38 18.32
CA GLN A 72 14.37 -4.20 17.17
C GLN A 72 13.79 -3.63 15.87
N ALA A 73 12.52 -3.20 15.88
CA ALA A 73 11.87 -2.57 14.73
C ALA A 73 12.58 -1.26 14.34
N ALA A 74 12.91 -0.42 15.33
CA ALA A 74 13.61 0.84 15.13
C ALA A 74 15.05 0.64 14.61
N GLU A 75 15.79 -0.34 15.15
CA GLU A 75 17.13 -0.69 14.65
C GLU A 75 17.06 -1.18 13.21
N ALA A 76 16.11 -2.06 12.89
CA ALA A 76 15.91 -2.55 11.53
C ALA A 76 15.53 -1.43 10.56
N TRP A 77 14.68 -0.50 10.98
CA TRP A 77 14.31 0.67 10.19
C TRP A 77 15.51 1.56 9.90
N ALA A 78 16.30 1.88 10.94
CA ALA A 78 17.50 2.69 10.81
C ALA A 78 18.54 2.01 9.91
N TYR A 79 18.70 0.69 10.03
CA TYR A 79 19.61 -0.08 9.18
C TYR A 79 19.17 -0.02 7.71
N THR A 80 17.90 -0.26 7.39
CA THR A 80 17.41 -0.16 6.01
C THR A 80 17.58 1.24 5.44
N ARG A 81 17.28 2.29 6.23
CA ARG A 81 17.52 3.69 5.83
C ARG A 81 19.00 4.01 5.62
N SER A 82 19.91 3.32 6.30
CA SER A 82 21.34 3.46 6.05
C SER A 82 21.81 2.82 4.74
N LEU A 83 21.02 1.91 4.16
CA LEU A 83 21.31 1.24 2.87
C LEU A 83 20.75 2.01 1.67
N GLY A 84 19.70 2.81 1.88
CA GLY A 84 19.06 3.66 0.89
C GLY A 84 18.06 4.60 1.57
N ASP A 85 18.12 5.87 1.20
CA ASP A 85 17.26 6.91 1.76
C ASP A 85 16.89 7.91 0.67
N SER A 86 15.65 7.87 0.20
CA SER A 86 15.16 8.73 -0.86
C SER A 86 13.86 9.45 -0.50
N ALA A 87 13.48 10.44 -1.30
CA ALA A 87 12.18 11.09 -1.19
C ALA A 87 11.00 10.11 -1.39
N ILE A 88 11.22 9.02 -2.13
CA ILE A 88 10.21 7.96 -2.30
C ILE A 88 10.01 7.22 -0.98
N ASP A 89 11.07 6.97 -0.23
CA ASP A 89 11.00 6.30 1.06
C ASP A 89 10.26 7.16 2.10
N ASP A 90 10.42 8.49 2.04
CA ASP A 90 9.71 9.39 2.94
C ASP A 90 8.18 9.38 2.71
N ILE A 91 7.75 9.12 1.48
CA ILE A 91 6.34 9.15 1.08
C ILE A 91 5.70 7.76 1.23
N PHE A 92 6.32 6.73 0.64
CA PHE A 92 5.70 5.42 0.44
C PHE A 92 6.27 4.32 1.32
N ALA A 93 7.44 4.51 1.96
CA ALA A 93 8.02 3.42 2.74
C ALA A 93 7.32 3.23 4.08
N GLY A 94 6.82 2.02 4.30
CA GLY A 94 6.41 1.50 5.60
C GLY A 94 7.28 0.32 6.02
N GLN A 95 7.00 -0.24 7.20
CA GLN A 95 7.68 -1.41 7.74
C GLN A 95 6.66 -2.47 8.14
N LEU A 96 6.84 -3.69 7.65
CA LEU A 96 6.16 -4.90 8.09
C LEU A 96 6.99 -5.60 9.16
N GLN A 97 6.28 -6.30 10.05
CA GLN A 97 6.85 -7.21 11.02
C GLN A 97 6.24 -8.60 10.81
N SER A 98 7.08 -9.57 10.49
CA SER A 98 6.75 -11.00 10.51
C SER A 98 7.14 -11.59 11.86
N THR A 99 6.17 -12.10 12.60
CA THR A 99 6.40 -12.78 13.88
C THR A 99 6.15 -14.28 13.71
N ILE A 100 7.15 -15.09 14.04
CA ILE A 100 7.05 -16.56 14.08
C ILE A 100 7.12 -17.01 15.54
N GLU A 101 6.10 -17.70 16.02
CA GLU A 101 6.06 -18.31 17.35
C GLU A 101 6.20 -19.83 17.23
N CYS A 102 7.24 -20.37 17.87
CA CYS A 102 7.47 -21.81 17.97
C CYS A 102 6.36 -22.51 18.77
N GLY A 103 5.71 -23.52 18.21
CA GLY A 103 4.65 -24.29 18.87
C GLY A 103 5.14 -25.26 19.97
N VAL A 104 6.44 -25.32 20.25
CA VAL A 104 7.02 -26.20 21.28
C VAL A 104 7.62 -25.40 22.44
N CYS A 105 8.48 -24.43 22.16
CA CYS A 105 9.15 -23.64 23.20
C CYS A 105 8.62 -22.20 23.32
N HIS A 106 7.64 -21.82 22.48
CA HIS A 106 7.05 -20.48 22.44
C HIS A 106 8.03 -19.33 22.20
N HIS A 107 9.27 -19.63 21.76
CA HIS A 107 10.19 -18.61 21.31
C HIS A 107 9.60 -17.88 20.11
N ARG A 108 9.61 -16.54 20.18
CA ARG A 108 9.20 -15.65 19.12
C ARG A 108 10.42 -15.08 18.41
N SER A 109 10.40 -15.13 17.09
CA SER A 109 11.38 -14.49 16.22
C SER A 109 10.67 -13.45 15.38
N HIS A 110 11.29 -12.27 15.27
CA HIS A 110 10.76 -11.14 14.51
C HIS A 110 11.66 -10.85 13.31
N CYS A 111 11.06 -10.61 12.15
CA CYS A 111 11.72 -10.11 10.96
C CYS A 111 11.03 -8.83 10.51
N PHE A 112 11.80 -7.81 10.17
CA PHE A 112 11.29 -6.50 9.81
C PHE A 112 11.69 -6.15 8.38
N ASP A 113 10.70 -5.92 7.54
CA ASP A 113 10.88 -5.69 6.11
C ASP A 113 10.22 -4.36 5.70
N THR A 114 10.91 -3.56 4.89
CA THR A 114 10.32 -2.33 4.34
C THR A 114 9.48 -2.60 3.11
N PHE A 115 8.42 -1.84 2.91
CA PHE A 115 7.55 -1.95 1.74
C PHE A 115 7.19 -0.58 1.16
N LEU A 116 6.90 -0.50 -0.14
CA LEU A 116 6.36 0.69 -0.81
C LEU A 116 4.86 0.56 -1.14
N ASP A 117 4.38 -0.68 -1.26
CA ASP A 117 2.99 -1.06 -1.41
C ASP A 117 2.69 -2.35 -0.64
N LEU A 118 1.43 -2.58 -0.30
CA LEU A 118 0.97 -3.84 0.28
C LEU A 118 0.13 -4.59 -0.73
N SER A 119 0.61 -5.76 -1.13
CA SER A 119 -0.12 -6.69 -1.98
C SER A 119 -1.02 -7.61 -1.16
N ILE A 120 -2.30 -7.26 -1.04
CA ILE A 120 -3.27 -7.96 -0.18
C ILE A 120 -4.08 -9.00 -0.96
N PRO A 121 -4.27 -10.21 -0.41
CA PRO A 121 -5.05 -11.26 -1.05
C PRO A 121 -6.55 -10.92 -1.00
N ILE A 122 -7.27 -11.22 -2.09
CA ILE A 122 -8.73 -11.18 -2.09
C ILE A 122 -9.23 -12.53 -1.54
N PRO A 123 -9.96 -12.56 -0.42
CA PRO A 123 -10.51 -13.79 0.13
C PRO A 123 -11.37 -14.53 -0.92
N ALA A 124 -11.16 -15.83 -1.06
CA ALA A 124 -12.01 -16.67 -1.89
C ALA A 124 -13.34 -16.99 -1.17
N PRO A 125 -14.44 -17.22 -1.90
CA PRO A 125 -15.69 -17.70 -1.31
C PRO A 125 -15.43 -19.03 -0.57
N ARG A 126 -15.82 -19.12 0.70
CA ARG A 126 -15.60 -20.31 1.53
C ARG A 126 -16.59 -21.44 1.24
N THR A 127 -17.77 -21.11 0.70
CA THR A 127 -18.81 -22.08 0.29
C THR A 127 -19.61 -21.58 -0.93
N SER A 128 -20.37 -22.45 -1.58
CA SER A 128 -21.32 -22.08 -2.66
C SER A 128 -22.46 -21.20 -2.16
N GLN A 129 -22.84 -21.32 -0.89
CA GLN A 129 -23.83 -20.46 -0.23
C GLN A 129 -23.27 -19.05 0.04
N ASP A 130 -21.95 -18.95 0.32
CA ASP A 130 -21.22 -17.69 0.48
C ASP A 130 -20.85 -17.01 -0.85
N ALA A 131 -21.11 -17.64 -2.01
CA ALA A 131 -20.79 -17.06 -3.31
C ALA A 131 -21.51 -15.71 -3.57
N ALA A 132 -22.70 -15.54 -2.98
CA ALA A 132 -23.45 -14.28 -3.02
C ALA A 132 -22.84 -13.18 -2.10
N VAL A 133 -22.14 -13.56 -1.03
CA VAL A 133 -21.47 -12.63 -0.09
C VAL A 133 -20.03 -12.35 -0.53
N ALA A 134 -19.36 -13.32 -1.16
CA ALA A 134 -18.08 -13.18 -1.84
C ALA A 134 -18.14 -12.32 -3.12
N ALA A 135 -19.34 -11.88 -3.51
CA ALA A 135 -19.54 -10.89 -4.56
C ALA A 135 -19.06 -9.48 -4.14
N SER A 136 -18.81 -9.24 -2.86
CA SER A 136 -18.38 -7.93 -2.34
C SER A 136 -17.49 -8.05 -1.10
N ALA A 137 -16.26 -8.56 -1.25
CA ALA A 137 -15.26 -8.45 -0.19
C ALA A 137 -14.96 -6.96 0.10
N SER A 138 -14.61 -6.59 1.32
CA SER A 138 -14.10 -5.24 1.61
C SER A 138 -12.57 -5.21 1.60
N VAL A 139 -11.98 -4.02 1.49
CA VAL A 139 -10.54 -3.83 1.70
C VAL A 139 -10.13 -4.28 3.11
N GLN A 140 -10.99 -4.06 4.10
CA GLN A 140 -10.81 -4.54 5.46
C GLN A 140 -10.73 -6.07 5.53
N ASP A 141 -11.56 -6.80 4.77
CA ASP A 141 -11.48 -8.26 4.69
C ASP A 141 -10.16 -8.71 4.05
N CYS A 142 -9.69 -7.99 3.02
CA CYS A 142 -8.42 -8.28 2.38
C CYS A 142 -7.23 -8.05 3.32
N LEU A 143 -7.27 -6.98 4.13
CA LEU A 143 -6.26 -6.69 5.15
C LEU A 143 -6.33 -7.67 6.34
N ALA A 144 -7.54 -8.07 6.74
CA ALA A 144 -7.72 -9.11 7.75
C ALA A 144 -7.13 -10.44 7.29
N SER A 145 -7.33 -10.80 6.02
CA SER A 145 -6.71 -11.96 5.40
C SER A 145 -5.19 -11.84 5.33
N PHE A 146 -4.66 -10.65 5.01
CA PHE A 146 -3.23 -10.37 5.03
C PHE A 146 -2.60 -10.51 6.43
N ASN A 147 -3.32 -10.12 7.49
CA ASN A 147 -2.87 -10.19 8.89
C ASN A 147 -3.24 -11.52 9.58
N ALA A 148 -3.92 -12.43 8.88
CA ALA A 148 -4.36 -13.69 9.46
C ALA A 148 -3.16 -14.54 9.90
N THR A 149 -3.33 -15.26 11.02
CA THR A 149 -2.28 -16.16 11.51
C THR A 149 -2.20 -17.41 10.63
N GLU A 150 -1.05 -17.58 9.99
CA GLU A 150 -0.66 -18.75 9.20
C GLU A 150 -0.12 -19.83 10.16
N HIS A 151 -0.62 -21.06 10.05
CA HIS A 151 -0.10 -22.20 10.79
C HIS A 151 0.88 -22.95 9.91
N LEU A 152 2.12 -23.04 10.36
CA LEU A 152 3.21 -23.75 9.70
C LEU A 152 3.28 -25.16 10.29
N ASP A 153 2.73 -26.14 9.59
CA ASP A 153 2.70 -27.55 10.01
C ASP A 153 3.08 -28.50 8.87
N GLY A 154 3.07 -29.81 9.13
CA GLY A 154 3.37 -30.83 8.10
C GLY A 154 4.70 -30.59 7.37
N SER A 155 4.63 -30.33 6.06
CA SER A 155 5.78 -30.03 5.19
C SER A 155 6.34 -28.61 5.38
N ASP A 156 5.56 -27.70 5.95
CA ASP A 156 5.88 -26.27 6.08
C ASP A 156 6.42 -25.89 7.48
N GLN A 157 6.81 -26.89 8.27
CA GLN A 157 7.32 -26.68 9.62
C GLN A 157 8.56 -25.75 9.67
N TYR A 158 8.56 -24.86 10.66
CA TYR A 158 9.65 -23.92 10.90
C TYR A 158 10.79 -24.59 11.69
N ARG A 159 12.03 -24.33 11.31
CA ARG A 159 13.21 -24.77 12.07
C ARG A 159 13.50 -23.81 13.22
N CYS A 160 13.05 -24.15 14.41
CA CYS A 160 13.23 -23.27 15.57
C CYS A 160 14.69 -23.12 15.99
N GLU A 161 15.13 -21.88 16.17
CA GLU A 161 16.48 -21.54 16.60
C GLU A 161 16.81 -21.97 18.03
N LYS A 162 15.81 -22.13 18.90
CA LYS A 162 16.00 -22.62 20.28
C LYS A 162 15.91 -24.14 20.36
N CYS A 163 14.94 -24.76 19.68
CA CYS A 163 14.76 -26.22 19.68
C CYS A 163 15.73 -26.96 18.74
N LYS A 164 16.34 -26.24 17.78
CA LYS A 164 17.22 -26.76 16.73
C LYS A 164 16.61 -27.87 15.85
N LYS A 165 15.28 -27.95 15.78
CA LYS A 165 14.51 -28.93 15.00
C LYS A 165 13.31 -28.27 14.31
N ASN A 166 12.76 -28.95 13.31
CA ASN A 166 11.52 -28.55 12.66
C ASN A 166 10.35 -28.76 13.62
N VAL A 167 9.52 -27.74 13.78
CA VAL A 167 8.40 -27.71 14.71
C VAL A 167 7.21 -27.04 14.06
N PRO A 168 5.98 -27.38 14.48
CA PRO A 168 4.84 -26.55 14.15
C PRO A 168 5.05 -25.13 14.69
N ALA A 169 4.62 -24.12 13.94
CA ALA A 169 4.75 -22.73 14.34
C ALA A 169 3.56 -21.89 13.88
N LYS A 170 3.37 -20.73 14.50
CA LYS A 170 2.40 -19.73 14.07
C LYS A 170 3.14 -18.56 13.48
N LYS A 171 2.77 -18.12 12.28
CA LYS A 171 3.34 -16.95 11.62
C LYS A 171 2.27 -15.89 11.45
N LYS A 172 2.60 -14.64 11.77
CA LYS A 172 1.70 -13.50 11.64
C LYS A 172 2.43 -12.30 11.08
N LEU A 173 1.83 -11.64 10.08
CA LEU A 173 2.29 -10.36 9.55
C LEU A 173 1.54 -9.22 10.22
N SER A 174 2.24 -8.12 10.51
CA SER A 174 1.68 -6.90 11.07
C SER A 174 2.42 -5.68 10.54
N ILE A 175 1.78 -4.51 10.59
CA ILE A 175 2.42 -3.25 10.19
C ILE A 175 3.10 -2.64 11.41
N SER A 176 4.43 -2.49 11.35
CA SER A 176 5.22 -1.84 12.41
C SER A 176 5.38 -0.35 12.17
N LYS A 177 5.41 0.10 10.92
CA LYS A 177 5.50 1.53 10.57
C LYS A 177 4.64 1.85 9.36
N TYR A 178 3.91 2.95 9.47
CA TYR A 178 3.00 3.47 8.45
C TYR A 178 3.71 4.41 7.48
N PRO A 179 3.49 4.29 6.15
CA PRO A 179 3.96 5.28 5.20
C PRO A 179 3.11 6.56 5.23
N GLY A 180 3.61 7.67 4.69
CA GLY A 180 2.79 8.87 4.49
C GLY A 180 1.65 8.64 3.49
N VAL A 181 1.90 7.83 2.47
CA VAL A 181 0.93 7.39 1.46
C VAL A 181 0.99 5.87 1.35
N LEU A 182 -0.11 5.21 1.71
CA LEU A 182 -0.22 3.76 1.59
C LEU A 182 -0.79 3.36 0.22
N VAL A 183 -0.01 2.57 -0.53
CA VAL A 183 -0.47 1.94 -1.77
C VAL A 183 -0.94 0.52 -1.46
N LEU A 184 -2.20 0.21 -1.80
CA LEU A 184 -2.75 -1.13 -1.69
C LEU A 184 -2.90 -1.75 -3.07
N HIS A 185 -2.22 -2.86 -3.30
CA HIS A 185 -2.36 -3.69 -4.49
C HIS A 185 -3.25 -4.90 -4.17
N LEU A 186 -4.35 -5.08 -4.92
CA LEU A 186 -5.22 -6.24 -4.78
C LEU A 186 -4.70 -7.41 -5.64
N LYS A 187 -4.28 -8.51 -5.00
CA LYS A 187 -3.82 -9.73 -5.70
C LYS A 187 -4.98 -10.43 -6.42
N ARG A 188 -5.33 -9.97 -7.61
CA ARG A 188 -6.44 -10.50 -8.42
C ARG A 188 -6.08 -11.72 -9.24
N PHE A 189 -4.80 -11.93 -9.57
CA PHE A 189 -4.38 -13.06 -10.38
C PHE A 189 -3.82 -14.15 -9.48
N VAL A 190 -4.39 -15.36 -9.56
CA VAL A 190 -3.95 -16.52 -8.78
C VAL A 190 -3.62 -17.69 -9.72
N ALA A 191 -2.53 -18.40 -9.42
CA ALA A 191 -2.20 -19.63 -10.14
C ALA A 191 -3.20 -20.73 -9.78
N SER A 192 -3.63 -21.51 -10.78
CA SER A 192 -4.71 -22.50 -10.63
C SER A 192 -4.35 -23.76 -9.82
N SER A 193 -3.15 -23.83 -9.25
CA SER A 193 -2.73 -24.91 -8.33
C SER A 193 -2.90 -24.44 -6.89
N GLY A 194 -3.88 -25.01 -6.20
CA GLY A 194 -4.29 -24.65 -4.84
C GLY A 194 -3.16 -24.71 -3.82
N ALA A 195 -3.04 -23.61 -3.07
CA ALA A 195 -2.37 -23.38 -1.79
C ALA A 195 -1.77 -21.97 -1.87
N LEU A 196 -2.58 -20.95 -1.58
CA LEU A 196 -2.08 -19.61 -1.29
C LEU A 196 -1.43 -19.66 0.10
N HIS A 197 -0.26 -20.28 0.16
CA HIS A 197 0.62 -20.13 1.30
C HIS A 197 1.27 -18.75 1.17
N THR A 198 1.24 -17.96 2.24
CA THR A 198 1.87 -16.63 2.30
C THR A 198 3.37 -16.75 2.63
N SER A 199 3.99 -17.88 2.23
CA SER A 199 5.41 -18.14 2.40
C SER A 199 6.23 -17.52 1.27
N ASN A 200 6.66 -16.29 1.52
CA ASN A 200 8.03 -15.78 1.28
C ASN A 200 7.95 -14.29 0.95
N PHE A 201 7.95 -13.46 1.99
CA PHE A 201 8.18 -12.01 1.85
C PHE A 201 9.68 -11.64 1.89
N GLY A 202 10.59 -12.62 1.83
CA GLY A 202 12.04 -12.41 1.96
C GLY A 202 12.87 -12.59 0.67
N ALA A 203 12.27 -12.68 -0.50
CA ALA A 203 13.01 -12.85 -1.75
C ALA A 203 12.32 -12.17 -2.96
N MET A 204 12.19 -10.85 -2.94
CA MET A 204 12.06 -10.07 -4.18
C MET A 204 13.45 -9.79 -4.75
N ARG A 205 14.04 -10.82 -5.35
CA ARG A 205 15.03 -10.66 -6.41
C ARG A 205 14.53 -11.43 -7.63
N SER A 206 14.35 -10.68 -8.71
CA SER A 206 13.99 -11.10 -10.07
C SER A 206 14.23 -12.60 -10.32
N SER A 207 13.17 -13.39 -10.26
CA SER A 207 13.11 -14.69 -10.91
C SER A 207 12.29 -14.51 -12.18
N SER A 208 12.96 -14.65 -13.32
CA SER A 208 12.32 -14.73 -14.62
C SER A 208 11.32 -15.89 -14.62
N PHE A 209 10.02 -15.59 -14.57
CA PHE A 209 8.97 -16.59 -14.69
C PHE A 209 8.82 -17.03 -16.14
N GLY A 210 9.63 -18.02 -16.53
CA GLY A 210 9.38 -18.87 -17.68
C GLY A 210 8.60 -20.11 -17.27
N ALA A 211 7.27 -20.02 -17.22
CA ALA A 211 6.34 -21.15 -17.35
C ALA A 211 4.89 -20.63 -17.43
N SER A 212 4.19 -20.94 -18.52
CA SER A 212 2.79 -20.56 -18.77
C SER A 212 1.82 -21.29 -17.84
N SER A 213 1.75 -20.94 -16.56
CA SER A 213 0.59 -21.27 -15.72
C SER A 213 -0.55 -20.32 -16.07
N ARG A 214 -1.72 -20.84 -16.49
CA ARG A 214 -2.93 -20.02 -16.70
C ARG A 214 -3.36 -19.40 -15.36
N LEU A 215 -3.01 -18.15 -15.15
CA LEU A 215 -3.48 -17.33 -14.03
C LEU A 215 -4.98 -17.08 -14.20
N LYS A 216 -5.77 -17.32 -13.16
CA LYS A 216 -7.19 -17.00 -13.13
C LYS A 216 -7.39 -15.63 -12.52
N LYS A 217 -8.10 -14.74 -13.22
CA LYS A 217 -8.45 -13.41 -12.72
C LYS A 217 -9.64 -13.50 -11.77
N ASN A 218 -9.50 -12.95 -10.57
CA ASN A 218 -10.59 -12.67 -9.64
C ASN A 218 -11.21 -11.30 -9.98
N SER A 219 -12.39 -11.35 -10.58
CA SER A 219 -13.17 -10.18 -11.00
C SER A 219 -14.19 -9.72 -9.96
N SER A 220 -14.18 -10.27 -8.73
CA SER A 220 -15.09 -9.83 -7.67
C SER A 220 -14.86 -8.36 -7.31
N TYR A 221 -15.95 -7.66 -7.03
CA TYR A 221 -15.87 -6.30 -6.52
C TYR A 221 -15.27 -6.30 -5.12
N VAL A 222 -14.41 -5.31 -4.88
CA VAL A 222 -13.86 -5.05 -3.54
C VAL A 222 -14.35 -3.68 -3.12
N SER A 223 -15.14 -3.62 -2.05
CA SER A 223 -15.67 -2.38 -1.51
C SER A 223 -14.62 -1.66 -0.64
N ILE A 224 -14.64 -0.34 -0.68
CA ILE A 224 -13.86 0.52 0.20
C ILE A 224 -14.88 1.26 1.04
N ALA A 225 -14.84 1.11 2.37
CA ALA A 225 -15.77 1.81 3.24
C ALA A 225 -15.57 3.33 3.09
N SER A 226 -16.66 4.07 2.93
CA SER A 226 -16.67 5.53 2.72
C SER A 226 -16.15 6.35 3.92
N GLY A 227 -15.83 5.69 5.04
CA GLY A 227 -15.37 6.31 6.29
C GLY A 227 -13.86 6.22 6.55
N GLY A 228 -13.07 5.94 5.51
CA GLY A 228 -11.61 5.80 5.62
C GLY A 228 -11.16 4.40 6.08
N LEU A 229 -9.84 4.20 6.13
CA LEU A 229 -9.24 2.91 6.48
C LEU A 229 -8.55 2.99 7.84
N ASP A 230 -9.13 2.32 8.84
CA ASP A 230 -8.49 2.15 10.14
C ASP A 230 -7.52 0.96 10.10
N LEU A 231 -6.23 1.28 10.17
CA LEU A 231 -5.18 0.26 10.22
C LEU A 231 -4.79 -0.13 11.64
N GLY A 232 -5.36 0.52 12.67
CA GLY A 232 -5.15 0.24 14.08
C GLY A 232 -5.21 -1.25 14.43
N LEU A 233 -6.15 -1.95 13.80
CA LEU A 233 -6.39 -3.39 14.00
C LEU A 233 -5.29 -4.30 13.40
N TYR A 234 -4.47 -3.78 12.50
CA TYR A 234 -3.47 -4.53 11.74
C TYR A 234 -2.03 -4.15 12.12
N CYS A 235 -1.84 -3.18 13.01
CA CYS A 235 -0.50 -2.85 13.50
C CYS A 235 0.02 -3.83 14.55
N SER A 236 1.35 -3.87 14.67
CA SER A 236 2.00 -4.33 15.89
C SER A 236 1.58 -3.42 17.07
N PRO A 237 1.48 -3.93 18.31
CA PRO A 237 1.20 -3.12 19.49
C PRO A 237 2.11 -1.88 19.65
N HIS A 238 3.28 -1.90 19.01
CA HIS A 238 4.31 -0.85 19.08
C HIS A 238 4.39 0.02 17.82
N ALA A 239 3.38 -0.03 16.94
CA ALA A 239 3.47 0.67 15.67
C ALA A 239 3.60 2.18 15.86
N THR A 240 4.74 2.74 15.42
CA THR A 240 4.97 4.18 15.48
C THR A 240 4.28 4.85 14.30
N THR A 241 3.42 5.83 14.57
CA THR A 241 2.91 6.71 13.52
C THR A 241 4.09 7.44 12.90
N ALA A 242 4.17 7.48 11.56
CA ALA A 242 5.02 8.43 10.85
C ALA A 242 4.46 9.85 11.04
N ALA A 243 4.50 10.37 12.27
CA ALA A 243 4.00 11.69 12.59
C ALA A 243 5.06 12.73 12.22
N ALA A 244 4.61 13.69 11.41
CA ALA A 244 5.12 15.05 11.30
C ALA A 244 6.44 15.29 10.52
N SER A 245 6.49 14.96 9.23
CA SER A 245 7.15 15.84 8.23
C SER A 245 6.68 15.64 6.78
N CYS A 246 5.41 15.31 6.54
CA CYS A 246 4.86 15.51 5.19
C CYS A 246 4.72 17.02 4.93
N PRO A 247 5.43 17.62 3.93
CA PRO A 247 5.20 19.01 3.55
C PRO A 247 3.83 19.23 2.87
N ILE A 248 3.11 18.14 2.57
CA ILE A 248 1.76 18.19 2.03
C ILE A 248 0.76 18.40 3.18
N LYS A 249 0.85 19.56 3.85
CA LYS A 249 -0.31 20.09 4.57
C LYS A 249 -1.36 20.38 3.51
N SER A 250 -2.53 19.78 3.65
CA SER A 250 -3.74 20.08 2.89
C SER A 250 -4.08 21.57 2.99
N LYS A 251 -3.50 22.40 2.12
CA LYS A 251 -4.12 23.66 1.72
C LYS A 251 -5.15 23.36 0.63
N VAL A 252 -6.22 22.67 1.01
CA VAL A 252 -7.51 22.83 0.32
C VAL A 252 -8.25 23.96 1.05
N ALA A 253 -7.70 25.16 0.91
CA ALA A 253 -8.42 26.40 1.15
C ALA A 253 -8.28 27.19 -0.15
N ALA A 254 -9.31 27.06 -1.00
CA ALA A 254 -9.60 27.89 -2.16
C ALA A 254 -8.37 28.43 -2.91
N ALA A 255 -7.81 27.63 -3.82
CA ALA A 255 -7.02 28.20 -4.91
C ALA A 255 -7.93 29.15 -5.70
N ARG A 256 -7.77 30.45 -5.45
CA ARG A 256 -8.45 31.52 -6.19
C ARG A 256 -7.99 31.44 -7.65
N PRO A 257 -8.90 31.51 -8.64
CA PRO A 257 -8.49 31.49 -10.03
C PRO A 257 -7.70 32.76 -10.35
N PHE A 258 -6.67 32.54 -11.17
CA PHE A 258 -5.82 33.55 -11.79
C PHE A 258 -6.69 34.62 -12.46
N ARG A 259 -6.68 35.85 -11.94
CA ARG A 259 -7.35 37.01 -12.56
C ARG A 259 -6.40 37.63 -13.58
N ASN A 260 -6.72 37.51 -14.86
CA ASN A 260 -6.34 38.55 -15.83
C ASN A 260 -7.38 39.67 -15.74
N GLU A 261 -6.88 40.90 -15.55
CA GLU A 261 -7.68 42.12 -15.63
C GLU A 261 -8.20 42.31 -17.05
N THR A 262 -9.51 42.47 -17.21
CA THR A 262 -10.11 43.56 -18.00
C THR A 262 -11.63 43.59 -17.88
N ALA A 263 -12.16 44.82 -17.91
CA ALA A 263 -13.54 45.22 -18.22
C ALA A 263 -14.65 44.96 -17.18
N ALA A 264 -14.77 45.93 -16.28
CA ALA A 264 -15.98 46.64 -15.84
C ALA A 264 -17.38 46.00 -16.06
N ALA A 265 -18.08 45.77 -14.94
CA ALA A 265 -19.50 46.11 -14.77
C ALA A 265 -19.83 46.26 -13.26
N ARG A 266 -20.61 47.30 -12.91
CA ARG A 266 -20.96 47.76 -11.55
C ARG A 266 -22.06 46.91 -10.88
N PRO A 267 -22.22 47.00 -9.54
CA PRO A 267 -23.04 46.09 -8.74
C PRO A 267 -24.49 46.60 -8.56
N ILE A 268 -25.41 45.67 -8.26
CA ILE A 268 -26.71 45.97 -7.66
C ILE A 268 -26.76 45.33 -6.27
N ARG A 269 -27.24 46.12 -5.30
CA ARG A 269 -27.23 45.91 -3.85
C ARG A 269 -28.67 45.89 -3.35
N SER A 270 -29.00 44.97 -2.44
CA SER A 270 -30.02 45.08 -1.35
C SER A 270 -30.24 43.66 -0.80
N GLY A 271 -29.86 43.30 0.44
CA GLY A 271 -30.45 43.71 1.74
C GLY A 271 -31.51 42.65 2.14
N GLY A 272 -31.62 42.08 3.35
CA GLY A 272 -30.97 42.16 4.66
C GLY A 272 -31.66 41.17 5.63
N GLY A 273 -31.19 41.08 6.88
CA GLY A 273 -31.83 40.41 8.03
C GLY A 273 -31.60 38.89 8.12
N GLU A 274 -31.43 38.24 9.28
CA GLU A 274 -31.44 38.64 10.69
C GLU A 274 -30.81 37.46 11.47
N ALA A 275 -30.19 37.76 12.62
CA ALA A 275 -29.59 36.78 13.52
C ALA A 275 -30.63 36.22 14.49
N ALA A 276 -30.55 34.92 14.79
CA ALA A 276 -31.14 34.34 16.00
C ALA A 276 -30.27 33.16 16.47
N ASP A 277 -29.68 33.33 17.65
CA ASP A 277 -29.06 32.28 18.46
C ASP A 277 -30.14 31.28 18.89
N ASP A 278 -29.87 29.97 18.76
CA ASP A 278 -30.54 28.99 19.60
C ASP A 278 -29.58 27.86 20.03
N ILE A 279 -29.62 27.61 21.33
CA ILE A 279 -28.71 26.77 22.10
C ILE A 279 -29.28 25.36 22.10
N GLY A 280 -28.73 24.49 21.24
CA GLY A 280 -29.07 23.07 21.18
C GLY A 280 -27.88 22.19 21.58
N GLN A 281 -27.68 21.99 22.88
CA GLN A 281 -26.79 20.94 23.39
C GLN A 281 -27.29 19.56 22.93
N THR A 282 -26.50 18.85 22.12
CA THR A 282 -26.50 17.39 22.11
C THR A 282 -25.08 16.88 22.32
N ARG A 283 -24.89 16.22 23.45
CA ARG A 283 -23.63 15.67 23.92
C ARG A 283 -23.57 14.19 23.57
N SER A 284 -22.56 13.83 22.78
CA SER A 284 -21.86 12.55 22.71
C SER A 284 -22.57 11.29 22.18
N LYS A 285 -22.08 10.78 21.04
CA LYS A 285 -21.72 9.36 20.93
C LYS A 285 -20.20 9.26 20.73
N ALA A 286 -19.58 8.44 21.58
CA ALA A 286 -18.14 8.25 21.72
C ALA A 286 -17.47 8.02 20.36
N GLY A 287 -16.45 8.83 20.09
CA GLY A 287 -15.74 8.86 18.83
C GLY A 287 -14.99 7.55 18.58
N THR A 288 -15.36 6.88 17.51
CA THR A 288 -14.41 6.03 16.78
C THR A 288 -13.20 6.91 16.45
N PRO A 289 -11.96 6.47 16.73
CA PRO A 289 -10.78 7.24 16.33
C PRO A 289 -10.86 7.51 14.83
N PRO A 290 -10.45 8.71 14.37
CA PRO A 290 -10.48 9.04 12.95
C PRO A 290 -9.62 8.02 12.17
N PRO A 291 -10.03 7.66 10.94
CA PRO A 291 -9.28 6.72 10.13
C PRO A 291 -7.84 7.21 9.92
N VAL A 292 -6.89 6.28 9.90
CA VAL A 292 -5.47 6.60 9.71
C VAL A 292 -5.20 7.12 8.30
N TYR A 293 -5.99 6.66 7.31
CA TYR A 293 -5.88 7.07 5.92
C TYR A 293 -7.24 7.47 5.32
N ASP A 294 -7.19 8.55 4.52
CA ASP A 294 -8.22 8.91 3.56
C ASP A 294 -7.91 8.30 2.19
N LEU A 295 -8.96 7.96 1.42
CA LEU A 295 -8.79 7.45 0.06
C LEU A 295 -8.30 8.56 -0.87
N TYR A 296 -7.06 8.44 -1.35
CA TYR A 296 -6.44 9.43 -2.24
C TYR A 296 -6.74 9.19 -3.72
N ALA A 297 -6.62 7.95 -4.20
CA ALA A 297 -6.82 7.60 -5.60
C ALA A 297 -7.15 6.11 -5.77
N VAL A 298 -7.84 5.76 -6.86
CA VAL A 298 -8.10 4.37 -7.29
C VAL A 298 -7.64 4.22 -8.72
N SER A 299 -6.68 3.30 -8.97
CA SER A 299 -6.32 2.89 -10.33
C SER A 299 -6.97 1.55 -10.64
N ASN A 300 -7.93 1.55 -11.56
CA ASN A 300 -8.55 0.33 -12.06
C ASN A 300 -7.92 -0.07 -13.40
N HIS A 301 -7.28 -1.23 -13.44
CA HIS A 301 -6.79 -1.81 -14.70
C HIS A 301 -7.83 -2.79 -15.27
N SER A 302 -8.65 -2.31 -16.20
CA SER A 302 -9.49 -3.14 -17.05
C SER A 302 -8.71 -3.55 -18.31
N GLY A 303 -7.79 -4.51 -18.18
CA GLY A 303 -7.23 -5.22 -19.33
C GLY A 303 -8.19 -6.32 -19.78
N THR A 304 -8.68 -6.25 -21.02
CA THR A 304 -9.26 -7.40 -21.71
C THR A 304 -8.11 -8.30 -22.16
N LEU A 305 -8.09 -9.54 -21.66
CA LEU A 305 -7.35 -10.62 -22.31
C LEU A 305 -8.16 -10.99 -23.56
N GLY A 306 -7.94 -10.28 -24.65
CA GLY A 306 -8.61 -10.51 -25.92
C GLY A 306 -7.98 -9.66 -27.01
N GLY A 307 -7.10 -10.28 -27.79
CA GLY A 307 -6.98 -9.93 -29.21
C GLY A 307 -8.11 -10.59 -29.99
#